data_AF-A0A4Z0HAA5-F1
#
_entry.id   AF-A0A4Z0HAA5-F1
#
_cell.length_a   1.000
_cell.length_b   1.000
_cell.length_c   1.000
_cell.angle_alpha   90.00
_cell.angle_beta   90.00
_cell.angle_gamma   90.00
#
_symmetry.space_group_name_H-M   'P 1'
#
loop_
_entity.id
_entity.type
_entity.pdbx_description
1 polymer ?
#
loop_
_entity_poly.entity_id
_entity_poly.type
_entity_poly.pdbx_seq_one_letter_code
_entity_poly.pdbx_strand_id
1 'polypeptide(L)'
;MSCGESHEMDCSEVLDHLYEFLDNEMPDGECVKFEVHFHECSPCLEKYGLEQAVKKLVKRCCGHDDVPSDLRSKVMGRIDLIRAGQVGPELDVTAPLHGEKTCGAAEDEPAIAPEDRPATQG
;
A
#
# COMPACT_ATOMS: atom_id res chain seq x y z
N MET A 1 23.25 6.70 7.20
CA MET A 1 23.45 7.51 8.42
C MET A 1 23.62 6.53 9.55
N SER A 2 24.78 6.53 10.21
CA SER A 2 25.16 5.52 11.21
C SER A 2 24.48 5.84 12.54
N CYS A 3 23.68 4.90 13.02
CA CYS A 3 23.19 4.86 14.39
C CYS A 3 24.43 4.75 15.29
N GLY A 4 24.58 5.60 16.31
CA GLY A 4 25.85 5.80 17.03
C GLY A 4 26.40 4.61 17.83
N GLU A 5 25.83 3.40 17.69
CA GLU A 5 26.21 2.17 18.38
C GLU A 5 26.40 1.01 17.38
N SER A 6 27.43 0.21 17.62
CA SER A 6 27.73 -0.99 16.82
C SER A 6 26.83 -2.13 17.27
N HIS A 7 25.74 -2.35 16.54
CA HIS A 7 24.86 -3.52 16.71
C HIS A 7 25.40 -4.72 15.91
N GLU A 8 24.89 -5.93 16.19
CA GLU A 8 25.30 -7.16 15.47
C GLU A 8 25.09 -7.06 13.95
N MET A 9 24.07 -6.31 13.53
CA MET A 9 23.83 -5.95 12.12
C MET A 9 24.00 -4.45 11.91
N ASP A 10 24.60 -4.10 10.78
CA ASP A 10 24.80 -2.69 10.41
C ASP A 10 23.47 -2.03 10.03
N CYS A 11 23.26 -0.80 10.49
CA CYS A 11 22.04 -0.06 10.16
C CYS A 11 21.84 0.14 8.66
N SER A 12 22.91 0.18 7.85
CA SER A 12 22.80 0.27 6.39
C SER A 12 22.20 -1.00 5.79
N GLU A 13 22.66 -2.17 6.23
CA GLU A 13 22.16 -3.48 5.78
C GLU A 13 20.68 -3.66 6.13
N VAL A 14 20.29 -3.28 7.36
CA VAL A 14 18.89 -3.35 7.80
C VAL A 14 17.97 -2.44 6.97
N LEU A 15 18.46 -1.26 6.59
CA LEU A 15 17.69 -0.31 5.77
C LEU A 15 17.64 -0.73 4.29
N ASP A 16 18.69 -1.35 3.77
CA ASP A 16 18.74 -1.84 2.38
C ASP A 16 17.74 -3.00 2.18
N HIS A 17 17.67 -3.93 3.13
CA HIS A 17 16.75 -5.08 3.12
C HIS A 17 15.38 -4.79 3.76
N LEU A 18 15.11 -3.52 4.14
CA LEU A 18 13.88 -3.14 4.83
C LEU A 18 12.60 -3.45 4.04
N TYR A 19 12.64 -3.27 2.72
CA TYR A 19 11.50 -3.55 1.86
C TYR A 19 11.25 -5.06 1.72
N GLU A 20 12.30 -5.85 1.58
CA GLU A 20 12.21 -7.32 1.53
C GLU A 20 11.61 -7.88 2.83
N PHE A 21 12.01 -7.31 3.98
CA PHE A 21 11.40 -7.60 5.28
C PHE A 21 9.91 -7.22 5.30
N LEU A 22 9.56 -6.00 4.85
CA LEU A 22 8.18 -5.54 4.82
C LEU A 22 7.28 -6.40 3.92
N ASP A 23 7.82 -6.92 2.81
CA ASP A 23 7.11 -7.78 1.85
C ASP A 23 7.09 -9.26 2.26
N ASN A 24 7.76 -9.64 3.36
CA ASN A 24 7.93 -11.03 3.82
C ASN A 24 8.65 -11.89 2.76
N GLU A 25 9.59 -11.29 2.04
CA GLU A 25 10.42 -11.99 1.04
C GLU A 25 11.71 -12.56 1.65
N MET A 26 11.97 -12.30 2.94
CA MET A 26 13.13 -12.81 3.66
C MET A 26 12.83 -14.12 4.43
N PRO A 27 13.85 -14.97 4.62
CA PRO A 27 13.72 -16.17 5.44
C PRO A 27 13.50 -15.82 6.92
N ASP A 28 12.70 -16.63 7.62
CA ASP A 28 12.29 -16.39 9.02
C ASP A 28 13.48 -16.17 9.99
N GLY A 29 14.62 -16.80 9.72
CA GLY A 29 15.83 -16.66 10.53
C GLY A 29 16.47 -15.26 10.48
N GLU A 30 16.28 -14.52 9.39
CA GLU A 30 16.78 -13.15 9.25
C GLU A 30 15.78 -12.14 9.80
N CYS A 31 14.47 -12.43 9.68
CA CYS A 31 13.41 -11.63 10.29
C CYS A 31 13.64 -11.41 11.80
N VAL A 32 14.04 -12.46 12.54
CA VAL A 32 14.32 -12.36 13.98
C VAL A 32 15.48 -11.40 14.28
N LYS A 33 16.53 -11.39 13.45
CA LYS A 33 17.68 -10.49 13.65
C LYS A 33 17.30 -9.03 13.42
N PHE A 34 16.45 -8.78 12.43
CA PHE A 34 15.93 -7.44 12.14
C PHE A 34 15.04 -6.94 13.28
N GLU A 35 14.19 -7.81 13.84
CA GLU A 35 13.38 -7.48 15.01
C GLU A 35 14.24 -7.09 16.22
N VAL A 36 15.30 -7.85 16.51
CA VAL A 36 16.26 -7.51 17.58
C VAL A 36 16.91 -6.15 17.31
N HIS A 37 17.36 -5.90 16.08
CA HIS A 37 17.94 -4.61 15.72
C HIS A 37 16.96 -3.45 15.93
N PHE A 38 15.69 -3.59 15.53
CA PHE A 38 14.67 -2.55 15.75
C PHE A 38 14.37 -2.32 17.24
N HIS A 39 14.54 -3.34 18.09
CA HIS A 39 14.42 -3.19 19.54
C HIS A 39 15.59 -2.44 20.17
N GLU A 40 16.81 -2.61 19.64
CA GLU A 40 18.03 -1.98 20.16
C GLU A 40 18.30 -0.60 19.53
N CYS A 41 17.76 -0.34 18.33
CA CYS A 41 18.04 0.84 17.53
C CYS A 41 16.77 1.67 17.25
N SER A 42 16.53 2.68 18.10
CA SER A 42 15.43 3.65 17.93
C SER A 42 15.39 4.35 16.57
N PRO A 43 16.49 4.85 15.97
CA PRO A 43 16.41 5.55 14.69
C PRO A 43 16.01 4.63 13.52
N CYS A 44 16.41 3.35 13.54
CA CYS A 44 15.95 2.38 12.54
C CYS A 44 14.47 2.03 12.72
N LEU A 45 14.01 1.92 13.97
CA LEU A 45 12.60 1.70 14.28
C LEU A 45 11.69 2.83 13.76
N GLU A 46 12.12 4.08 13.89
CA GLU A 46 11.36 5.23 13.35
C GLU A 46 11.23 5.18 11.82
N LYS A 47 12.31 4.82 11.12
CA LYS A 47 12.29 4.63 9.66
C LYS A 47 11.37 3.48 9.26
N TYR A 48 11.49 2.33 9.91
CA TYR A 48 10.60 1.19 9.70
C TYR A 48 9.13 1.55 9.93
N GLY A 49 8.81 2.32 10.98
CA GLY A 49 7.46 2.79 11.26
C GLY A 49 6.88 3.67 10.15
N LEU A 50 7.70 4.57 9.59
CA LEU A 50 7.31 5.39 8.44
C LEU A 50 7.02 4.53 7.21
N GLU A 51 7.94 3.64 6.84
CA GLU A 51 7.78 2.78 5.66
C GLU A 51 6.55 1.86 5.77
N GLN A 52 6.26 1.33 6.96
CA GLN A 52 5.02 0.60 7.21
C GLN A 52 3.77 1.46 6.99
N ALA A 53 3.79 2.72 7.43
CA ALA A 53 2.66 3.63 7.24
C ALA A 53 2.44 3.95 5.76
N VAL A 54 3.52 4.17 5.01
CA VAL A 54 3.50 4.36 3.55
C VAL A 54 2.94 3.11 2.87
N LYS A 55 3.43 1.92 3.21
CA LYS A 55 2.94 0.65 2.67
C LYS A 55 1.46 0.43 2.94
N LYS A 56 0.99 0.75 4.16
CA LYS A 56 -0.44 0.70 4.51
C LYS A 56 -1.26 1.70 3.70
N LEU A 57 -0.73 2.90 3.46
CA LEU A 57 -1.39 3.92 2.64
C LEU A 57 -1.50 3.46 1.18
N VAL A 58 -0.41 2.97 0.59
CA VAL A 58 -0.39 2.42 -0.79
C VAL A 58 -1.38 1.27 -0.90
N LYS A 59 -1.37 0.33 0.05
CA LYS A 59 -2.33 -0.78 0.07
C LYS A 59 -3.79 -0.29 0.14
N ARG A 60 -4.06 0.80 0.86
CA ARG A 60 -5.41 1.39 0.92
C ARG A 60 -5.79 2.07 -0.40
N CYS A 61 -4.90 2.85 -0.98
CA CYS A 61 -5.19 3.64 -2.18
C CYS A 61 -5.19 2.78 -3.45
N CYS A 62 -4.37 1.73 -3.52
CA CYS A 62 -4.18 0.89 -4.70
C CYS A 62 -4.78 -0.52 -4.55
N GLY A 63 -5.21 -0.91 -3.35
CA GLY A 63 -5.85 -2.21 -3.09
C GLY A 63 -7.38 -2.15 -2.95
N HIS A 64 -7.97 -0.98 -3.18
CA HIS A 64 -9.41 -0.73 -3.05
C HIS A 64 -10.11 -0.36 -4.38
N ASP A 65 -9.41 -0.45 -5.51
CA ASP A 65 -10.10 -0.64 -6.77
C ASP A 65 -10.79 -2.01 -6.70
N ASP A 66 -12.11 -1.98 -6.50
CA ASP A 66 -12.97 -3.16 -6.46
C ASP A 66 -12.61 -4.04 -7.67
N VAL A 67 -11.96 -5.18 -7.40
CA VAL A 67 -11.55 -6.10 -8.47
C VAL A 67 -12.83 -6.48 -9.20
N PRO A 68 -12.96 -6.15 -10.51
CA PRO A 68 -14.20 -6.37 -11.23
C PRO A 68 -14.62 -7.83 -11.08
N SER A 69 -15.86 -8.06 -10.65
CA SER A 69 -16.38 -9.41 -10.40
C SER A 69 -16.26 -10.30 -11.65
N ASP A 70 -16.35 -9.70 -12.83
CA ASP A 70 -16.10 -10.33 -14.12
C ASP A 70 -14.67 -10.88 -14.27
N LEU A 71 -13.65 -10.11 -13.87
CA LEU A 71 -12.26 -10.55 -13.90
C LEU A 71 -12.05 -11.70 -12.91
N ARG A 72 -12.63 -11.59 -11.70
CA ARG A 72 -12.54 -12.64 -10.69
C ARG A 72 -13.17 -13.95 -11.16
N SER A 73 -14.37 -13.89 -11.77
CA SER A 73 -15.06 -15.06 -12.32
C SER A 73 -14.27 -15.72 -13.44
N LYS A 74 -13.67 -14.94 -14.36
CA LYS A 74 -12.82 -15.46 -15.44
C LYS A 74 -11.57 -16.17 -14.91
N VAL A 75 -10.90 -15.59 -13.91
CA VAL A 75 -9.70 -16.18 -13.29
C VAL A 75 -10.05 -17.48 -12.58
N MET A 76 -11.12 -17.50 -11.77
CA MET A 76 -11.56 -18.71 -11.06
C MET A 76 -11.94 -19.83 -12.03
N GLY A 77 -12.71 -19.51 -13.08
CA GLY A 77 -13.07 -20.50 -14.10
C GLY A 77 -11.86 -21.12 -14.81
N ARG A 78 -10.80 -20.34 -15.07
CA ARG A 78 -9.56 -20.86 -15.66
C ARG A 78 -8.79 -21.73 -14.69
N ILE A 79 -8.72 -21.36 -13.41
CA ILE A 79 -8.10 -22.19 -12.37
C ILE A 79 -8.79 -23.56 -12.31
N ASP A 80 -10.12 -23.59 -12.39
CA ASP A 80 -10.89 -24.83 -12.37
C ASP A 80 -10.67 -25.67 -13.64
N LEU A 81 -10.60 -25.04 -14.82
CA LEU A 81 -10.28 -25.73 -16.09
C LEU A 81 -8.87 -26.34 -16.08
N ILE A 82 -7.88 -25.60 -15.56
CA ILE A 82 -6.49 -26.08 -15.43
C ILE A 82 -6.44 -27.24 -14.44
N ARG A 83 -7.13 -27.14 -13.30
CA ARG A 83 -7.26 -28.24 -12.32
C ARG A 83 -7.95 -29.47 -12.91
N ALA A 84 -8.88 -29.29 -13.85
CA ALA A 84 -9.55 -30.35 -14.58
C ALA A 84 -8.70 -30.94 -15.74
N GLY A 85 -7.48 -30.46 -15.97
CA GLY A 85 -6.54 -31.01 -16.97
C GLY A 85 -6.78 -30.52 -18.40
N GLN A 86 -7.55 -29.43 -18.59
CA GLN A 86 -7.79 -28.83 -19.90
C GLN A 86 -6.91 -27.58 -20.10
N VAL A 87 -6.27 -27.45 -21.27
CA VAL A 87 -5.50 -26.25 -21.65
C VAL A 87 -6.49 -25.16 -22.02
N GLY A 88 -6.63 -24.15 -21.15
CA GLY A 88 -7.61 -23.07 -21.33
C GLY A 88 -7.26 -22.14 -22.51
N PRO A 89 -8.27 -21.61 -23.24
CA PRO A 89 -8.05 -20.67 -24.34
C PRO A 89 -7.36 -19.38 -23.86
N GLU A 90 -6.51 -18.81 -24.71
CA GLU A 90 -5.75 -17.58 -24.44
C GLU A 90 -6.69 -16.36 -24.45
N LEU A 91 -7.05 -15.86 -23.27
CA LEU A 91 -7.71 -14.56 -23.15
C LEU A 91 -6.66 -13.46 -23.26
N ASP A 92 -6.84 -12.54 -24.21
CA ASP A 92 -6.06 -11.31 -24.28
C ASP A 92 -6.47 -10.37 -23.14
N VAL A 93 -5.59 -10.18 -22.18
CA VAL A 93 -5.81 -9.34 -20.99
C VAL A 93 -5.63 -7.85 -21.32
N THR A 94 -5.26 -7.50 -22.56
CA THR A 94 -5.07 -6.10 -23.00
C THR A 94 -6.33 -5.47 -23.63
N ALA A 95 -7.42 -6.23 -23.76
CA ALA A 95 -8.69 -5.71 -24.25
C ALA A 95 -9.26 -4.61 -23.30
N PRO A 96 -9.59 -3.41 -23.80
CA PRO A 96 -10.07 -2.32 -22.96
C PRO A 96 -11.40 -2.67 -22.28
N LEU A 97 -11.42 -2.63 -20.94
CA LEU A 97 -12.64 -2.71 -20.14
C LEU A 97 -13.49 -1.45 -20.40
N HIS A 98 -14.40 -1.50 -21.36
CA HIS A 98 -15.45 -0.49 -21.51
C HIS A 98 -16.51 -0.72 -20.43
N GLY A 99 -16.46 0.10 -19.39
CA GLY A 99 -17.41 0.09 -18.28
C GLY A 99 -17.63 1.51 -17.78
N GLU A 100 -18.46 2.25 -18.51
CA GLU A 100 -19.19 3.43 -18.06
C GLU A 100 -19.70 3.30 -16.61
N LYS A 101 -19.26 4.21 -15.72
CA LYS A 101 -19.99 4.52 -14.50
C LYS A 101 -19.86 6.02 -14.21
N THR A 102 -20.85 6.76 -14.68
CA THR A 102 -21.12 8.12 -14.23
C THR A 102 -21.48 8.06 -12.75
N CYS A 103 -20.60 8.61 -11.91
CA CYS A 103 -20.96 9.04 -10.56
C CYS A 103 -21.73 10.36 -10.71
N GLY A 104 -23.04 10.31 -10.44
CA GLY A 104 -23.92 11.47 -10.46
C GLY A 104 -23.57 12.49 -9.38
N ALA A 105 -23.76 13.76 -9.73
CA ALA A 105 -23.63 14.91 -8.86
C ALA A 105 -24.52 14.83 -7.61
N ALA A 106 -23.97 15.27 -6.49
CA ALA A 106 -24.71 16.04 -5.50
C ALA A 106 -23.73 17.08 -4.91
N GLU A 107 -23.99 18.32 -5.28
CA GLU A 107 -23.39 19.54 -4.76
C GLU A 107 -24.02 19.82 -3.40
N ASP A 108 -23.20 20.14 -2.39
CA ASP A 108 -23.57 21.09 -1.34
C ASP A 108 -22.28 21.62 -0.70
N GLU A 109 -21.80 22.73 -1.28
CA GLU A 109 -20.76 23.56 -0.70
C GLU A 109 -21.44 24.64 0.15
N PRO A 110 -21.32 24.65 1.49
CA PRO A 110 -21.70 25.82 2.25
C PRO A 110 -20.55 26.84 2.20
N ALA A 111 -20.73 27.84 1.34
CA ALA A 111 -19.96 29.06 1.30
C ALA A 111 -19.88 29.72 2.69
N ILE A 112 -18.67 29.82 3.24
CA ILE A 112 -18.39 30.68 4.40
C ILE A 112 -18.02 32.05 3.84
N ALA A 113 -18.98 32.98 3.90
CA ALA A 113 -18.78 34.36 3.48
C ALA A 113 -17.78 35.09 4.41
N PRO A 114 -16.94 36.00 3.89
CA PRO A 114 -16.18 36.93 4.72
C PRO A 114 -17.09 38.07 5.16
N GLU A 115 -17.36 38.18 6.47
CA GLU A 115 -18.02 39.37 7.01
C GLU A 115 -17.03 40.53 7.16
N ASP A 116 -17.32 41.56 6.37
CA ASP A 116 -16.75 42.89 6.33
C ASP A 116 -16.98 43.64 7.65
N ARG A 117 -15.92 44.30 8.16
CA ARG A 117 -16.01 45.24 9.29
C ARG A 117 -16.93 46.40 8.93
N PRO A 118 -17.71 46.92 9.90
CA PRO A 118 -17.91 48.35 9.95
C PRO A 118 -17.28 48.99 11.21
N ALA A 119 -16.64 50.13 10.97
CA ALA A 119 -16.25 51.10 11.98
C ALA A 119 -17.49 51.86 12.51
N THR A 120 -17.49 52.19 13.81
CA THR A 120 -18.07 53.40 14.48
C THR A 120 -18.11 53.13 16.00
N GLN A 121 -17.19 53.71 16.78
CA GLN A 121 -17.26 54.97 17.54
C GLN A 121 -17.92 54.86 18.93
N GLY A 122 -17.11 55.13 19.95
CA GLY A 122 -17.45 55.41 21.34
C GLY A 122 -16.22 55.93 22.05
#